data_AF-A0A1Q3UDF8-F1
#
_entry.id   AF-A0A1Q3UDF8-F1
#
_cell.length_a   1.000
_cell.length_b   1.000
_cell.length_c   1.000
_cell.angle_alpha   90.00
_cell.angle_beta   90.00
_cell.angle_gamma   90.00
#
_symmetry.space_group_name_H-M   'P 1'
#
loop_
_entity.id
_entity.type
_entity.pdbx_description
1 polymer ?
#
loop_
_entity_poly.entity_id
_entity_poly.type
_entity_poly.pdbx_seq_one_letter_code
_entity_poly.pdbx_strand_id
1 'polypeptide(L)' 'MIGRITKQIVWQNITIAMVVKVIVLVLGAGGVANLWEAVIADVGVALLAILNAVRIQKMKLE' A
#
# COMPACT_ATOMS: atom_id res chain seq x y z
N MET A 1 16.56 18.49 1.80
CA MET A 1 16.53 17.45 0.74
C MET A 1 15.78 16.16 1.14
N ILE A 2 15.63 15.85 2.44
CA ILE A 2 15.01 14.60 2.91
C ILE A 2 13.51 14.50 2.56
N GLY A 3 12.74 15.59 2.71
CA GLY A 3 11.29 15.59 2.51
C GLY A 3 10.79 15.29 1.10
N ARG A 4 11.58 15.56 0.04
CA ARG A 4 11.20 15.22 -1.34
C ARG A 4 11.10 13.70 -1.56
N ILE A 5 12.04 12.96 -0.99
CA ILE A 5 12.08 11.51 -1.11
C ILE A 5 11.04 10.89 -0.18
N THR A 6 10.88 11.40 1.05
CA THR A 6 9.77 10.95 1.93
C THR A 6 8.42 11.15 1.26
N LYS A 7 8.22 12.28 0.57
CA LYS A 7 7.02 12.53 -0.23
C LYS A 7 6.85 11.48 -1.34
N GLN A 8 7.90 11.13 -2.07
CA GLN A 8 7.82 10.07 -3.10
C GLN A 8 7.42 8.71 -2.52
N ILE A 9 7.96 8.32 -1.35
CA ILE A 9 7.61 7.06 -0.67
C ILE A 9 6.12 7.06 -0.30
N VAL A 10 5.64 8.16 0.28
CA VAL A 10 4.22 8.31 0.66
C VAL A 10 3.34 8.19 -0.57
N TRP A 11 3.71 8.83 -1.68
CA TRP A 11 2.95 8.73 -2.93
C TRP A 11 2.96 7.32 -3.53
N GLN A 12 4.06 6.58 -3.44
CA GLN A 12 4.09 5.16 -3.84
C GLN A 12 3.13 4.33 -2.99
N ASN A 13 3.17 4.48 -1.66
CA ASN A 13 2.31 3.74 -0.75
C ASN A 13 0.82 4.09 -0.95
N ILE A 14 0.50 5.36 -1.16
CA ILE A 14 -0.88 5.81 -1.48
C ILE A 14 -1.34 5.19 -2.80
N THR A 15 -0.48 5.15 -3.82
CA THR A 15 -0.81 4.56 -5.12
C THR A 15 -1.11 3.07 -4.97
N ILE A 16 -0.27 2.32 -4.26
CA ILE A 16 -0.49 0.88 -3.99
C ILE A 16 -1.81 0.67 -3.24
N ALA A 17 -2.05 1.45 -2.19
CA ALA A 17 -3.27 1.36 -1.40
C ALA A 17 -4.53 1.64 -2.22
N MET A 18 -4.51 2.70 -3.05
CA MET A 18 -5.63 3.06 -3.92
C MET A 18 -5.91 1.99 -4.97
N VAL A 19 -4.88 1.43 -5.60
CA VAL A 19 -5.03 0.35 -6.58
C VAL A 19 -5.70 -0.86 -5.94
N VAL A 20 -5.22 -1.31 -4.78
CA VAL A 20 -5.81 -2.45 -4.08
C VAL A 20 -7.24 -2.15 -3.64
N LYS A 21 -7.52 -0.93 -3.14
CA LYS A 21 -8.88 -0.53 -2.75
C LYS A 21 -9.86 -0.61 -3.92
N VAL A 22 -9.46 -0.14 -5.09
CA VAL A 22 -10.29 -0.21 -6.31
C VAL A 22 -10.50 -1.67 -6.73
N ILE A 23 -9.47 -2.50 -6.70
CA ILE A 23 -9.60 -3.94 -7.01
C ILE A 23 -10.58 -4.62 -6.07
N VAL A 24 -10.43 -4.42 -4.75
CA VAL A 24 -11.33 -5.01 -3.74
C VAL A 24 -12.76 -4.51 -3.90
N LEU A 25 -12.95 -3.23 -4.22
CA LEU A 25 -14.29 -2.67 -4.49
C LEU A 25 -14.93 -3.29 -5.73
N VAL A 26 -14.18 -3.47 -6.82
CA VAL A 26 -14.70 -4.10 -8.05
C VAL A 26 -15.02 -5.58 -7.80
N LEU A 27 -14.14 -6.31 -7.12
CA LEU A 27 -14.38 -7.71 -6.77
C LEU A 27 -15.55 -7.87 -5.79
N GLY A 28 -15.71 -6.95 -4.84
CA GLY A 28 -16.82 -6.92 -3.89
C GLY A 28 -18.15 -6.55 -4.56
N ALA A 29 -18.15 -5.56 -5.45
CA ALA A 29 -19.32 -5.20 -6.24
C ALA A 29 -19.73 -6.33 -7.22
N GLY A 30 -18.77 -7.12 -7.70
CA GLY A 30 -18.99 -8.33 -8.50
C GLY A 30 -19.41 -9.56 -7.69
N GLY A 31 -19.51 -9.47 -6.36
CA GLY A 31 -19.90 -10.58 -5.48
C GLY A 31 -18.86 -11.68 -5.31
N VAL A 32 -17.62 -11.45 -5.76
CA VAL A 32 -16.52 -12.43 -5.68
C VAL A 32 -15.71 -12.25 -4.40
N ALA A 33 -15.58 -11.00 -3.90
CA ALA A 33 -14.80 -10.74 -2.69
C ALA A 33 -15.60 -10.96 -1.40
N ASN A 34 -15.10 -11.85 -0.56
CA ASN A 34 -15.59 -12.05 0.81
C ASN A 34 -14.89 -11.10 1.79
N LEU A 35 -15.49 -10.91 2.97
CA LEU A 35 -14.95 -10.06 4.04
C LEU A 35 -13.50 -10.43 4.39
N TRP A 36 -13.19 -11.72 4.41
CA TRP A 36 -11.86 -12.23 4.71
C TRP A 36 -10.80 -11.76 3.70
N GLU A 37 -11.14 -11.76 2.40
CA GLU A 37 -10.23 -11.32 1.33
C GLU A 37 -10.02 -9.81 1.38
N ALA A 38 -11.08 -9.05 1.68
CA ALA A 38 -10.98 -7.61 1.87
C ALA A 38 -10.07 -7.24 3.05
N VAL A 39 -10.16 -7.97 4.17
CA VAL A 39 -9.29 -7.76 5.34
C VAL A 39 -7.84 -8.08 5.01
N ILE A 40 -7.58 -9.20 4.32
CA ILE A 40 -6.20 -9.56 3.92
C ILE A 40 -5.62 -8.50 2.98
N ALA A 41 -6.41 -7.98 2.03
CA ALA A 41 -5.97 -6.94 1.12
C ALA A 41 -5.58 -5.66 1.87
N ASP A 42 -6.42 -5.17 2.77
CA ASP A 42 -6.14 -3.93 3.53
C ASP A 42 -4.95 -4.13 4.50
N VAL A 43 -4.85 -5.27 5.20
CA VAL A 43 -3.72 -5.57 6.11
C VAL A 43 -2.41 -5.78 5.32
N GLY A 44 -2.48 -6.48 4.18
CA GLY A 44 -1.32 -6.72 3.31
C GLY A 44 -0.77 -5.42 2.73
N VAL A 45 -1.63 -4.48 2.33
CA VAL A 45 -1.22 -3.14 1.89
C VAL A 45 -0.53 -2.38 3.02
N ALA A 46 -1.04 -2.45 4.26
CA ALA A 46 -0.42 -1.80 5.41
C ALA A 46 0.99 -2.36 5.67
N LEU A 47 1.16 -3.68 5.61
CA LEU A 47 2.48 -4.32 5.76
C LEU A 47 3.44 -3.93 4.62
N LEU A 48 2.96 -3.92 3.37
CA LEU A 48 3.74 -3.44 2.22
C LEU A 48 4.20 -1.99 2.39
N ALA A 49 3.31 -1.12 2.86
CA ALA A 49 3.64 0.28 3.11
C ALA A 49 4.75 0.45 4.16
N ILE A 50 4.69 -0.34 5.24
CA ILE A 50 5.72 -0.37 6.29
C ILE A 50 7.05 -0.88 5.72
N LEU A 51 7.04 -2.00 4.99
CA LEU A 51 8.25 -2.56 4.39
C LEU A 51 8.90 -1.59 3.40
N ASN A 52 8.10 -0.94 2.56
CA ASN A 52 8.59 0.01 1.57
C ASN A 52 9.20 1.26 2.23
N ALA A 53 8.60 1.73 3.34
CA ALA A 53 9.15 2.81 4.14
C ALA A 53 10.50 2.43 4.79
N VAL A 54 10.60 1.24 5.40
CA VAL A 54 11.83 0.76 6.05
C VAL A 54 12.95 0.53 5.03
N ARG A 55 12.64 -0.09 3.88
CA ARG A 55 13.61 -0.37 2.81
C ARG A 55 14.26 0.91 2.28
N ILE A 56 13.45 1.91 1.97
CA ILE A 56 13.95 3.17 1.40
C ILE A 56 14.67 4.01 2.47
N GLN A 57 14.25 3.93 3.74
CA GLN A 57 14.98 4.57 4.83
C GLN A 57 16.40 4.00 4.99
N LYS A 58 16.57 2.67 4.88
CA LYS A 58 17.91 2.03 4.91
C LYS A 58 18.79 2.42 3.74
N MET A 59 18.28 2.41 2.50
CA MET A 59 19.03 2.83 1.29
C MET A 59 19.52 4.28 1.32
N LYS A 60 18.99 5.10 2.23
CA LYS A 60 19.29 6.53 2.35
C LYS A 60 20.20 6.87 3.52
N LEU A 61 20.42 5.89 4.40
CA LEU A 61 21.32 5.99 5.56
C LEU A 61 22.74 5.47 5.21
N GLU A 62 22.94 4.97 3.99
CA GLU A 62 24.24 4.64 3.40
C GLU A 62 24.74 5.76 2.47
#